data_AF-A0A348WC20-F1
#
_entry.id   AF-A0A348WC20-F1
#
_cell.length_a   1.000
_cell.length_b   1.000
_cell.length_c   1.000
_cell.angle_alpha   90.00
_cell.angle_beta   90.00
_cell.angle_gamma   90.00
#
_symmetry.space_group_name_H-M   'P 1'
#
loop_
_entity.id
_entity.type
_entity.pdbx_description
1 polymer ?
#
loop_
_entity_poly.entity_id
_entity_poly.type
_entity_poly.pdbx_seq_one_letter_code
_entity_poly.pdbx_strand_id
1 'polypeptide(L)'
;PIMLTTLTTVLGLAPLLFERSQQAQFLKPTVITLVYGLGFGMVMVLLVVPALMAMQQDVARQFAALRHGLRFRQAPVRLALTLAVGGILGWFVVTLGAALTTGAALVGAPGTGPALGLFIAGSVLISLLVFAVLAIGQMRRQGAGQP
;
A
#
# COMPACT_ATOMS: atom_id res chain seq x y z
N PRO A 1 3.32 -28.07 -6.44
CA PRO A 1 3.85 -27.63 -7.76
C PRO A 1 5.21 -26.91 -7.68
N ILE A 2 5.32 -25.80 -6.94
CA ILE A 2 6.54 -24.96 -6.88
C ILE A 2 7.73 -25.71 -6.26
N MET A 3 7.53 -26.43 -5.15
CA MET A 3 8.63 -27.21 -4.54
C MET A 3 9.20 -28.28 -5.46
N LEU A 4 8.34 -28.96 -6.24
CA LEU A 4 8.75 -30.02 -7.16
C LEU A 4 9.55 -29.46 -8.34
N THR A 5 9.14 -28.32 -8.91
CA THR A 5 9.86 -27.69 -10.02
C THR A 5 11.20 -27.10 -9.59
N THR A 6 11.29 -26.52 -8.39
CA THR A 6 12.59 -26.10 -7.82
C THR A 6 13.51 -27.27 -7.52
N LEU A 7 12.98 -28.38 -6.96
CA LEU A 7 13.77 -29.58 -6.72
C LEU A 7 14.30 -30.17 -8.02
N THR A 8 13.48 -30.27 -9.07
CA THR A 8 13.94 -30.78 -10.37
C THR A 8 14.93 -29.84 -11.06
N THR A 9 14.87 -28.52 -10.83
CA THR A 9 15.87 -27.57 -11.35
C THR A 9 17.21 -27.72 -10.65
N VAL A 10 17.20 -27.84 -9.31
CA VAL A 10 18.42 -28.04 -8.51
C VAL A 10 19.05 -29.40 -8.81
N LEU A 11 18.25 -30.45 -8.92
CA LEU A 11 18.70 -31.80 -9.26
C LEU A 11 19.16 -31.91 -10.73
N GLY A 12 18.54 -31.16 -11.65
CA GLY A 12 18.91 -31.13 -13.07
C GLY A 12 20.23 -30.39 -13.35
N LEU A 13 20.61 -29.45 -12.48
CA LEU A 13 21.92 -28.77 -12.53
C LEU A 13 23.03 -29.49 -11.77
N ALA A 14 22.69 -30.43 -10.87
CA ALA A 14 23.64 -31.25 -10.13
C ALA A 14 24.59 -32.11 -11.00
N PRO A 15 24.16 -32.80 -12.08
CA PRO A 15 25.06 -33.63 -12.89
C PRO A 15 26.12 -32.82 -13.65
N LEU A 16 25.86 -31.55 -13.97
CA LEU A 16 26.83 -30.65 -14.60
C LEU A 16 27.99 -30.25 -13.66
N LEU A 17 27.82 -30.43 -12.33
CA LEU A 17 28.87 -30.17 -11.33
C LEU A 17 29.90 -31.31 -11.22
N PHE A 18 29.58 -32.50 -11.75
CA PHE A 18 30.40 -33.71 -11.67
C PHE A 18 31.31 -33.94 -12.89
N GLU A 19 31.18 -33.13 -13.95
CA GLU A 19 32.07 -33.16 -15.13
C GLU A 19 33.41 -32.48 -14.80
N ARG A 20 34.51 -33.25 -14.75
CA ARG A 20 35.86 -32.80 -14.31
C ARG A 20 36.71 -32.16 -15.41
N SER A 21 36.14 -31.63 -16.49
CA SER A 21 36.92 -30.96 -17.54
C SER A 21 37.35 -29.55 -17.10
N GLN A 22 38.57 -29.11 -17.46
CA GLN A 22 39.12 -27.80 -17.03
C GLN A 22 38.29 -26.58 -17.48
N GLN A 23 37.38 -26.74 -18.45
CA GLN A 23 36.39 -25.73 -18.83
C GLN A 23 35.22 -25.58 -17.84
N ALA A 24 34.94 -26.57 -16.98
CA ALA A 24 33.83 -26.55 -16.03
C ALA A 24 34.15 -25.85 -14.69
N GLN A 25 35.42 -25.54 -14.42
CA GLN A 25 35.81 -24.84 -13.19
C GLN A 25 35.40 -23.36 -13.17
N PHE A 26 35.24 -22.73 -14.33
CA PHE A 26 34.70 -21.36 -14.45
C PHE A 26 33.18 -21.27 -14.23
N LEU A 27 32.45 -22.40 -14.31
CA LEU A 27 30.99 -22.46 -14.14
C LEU A 27 30.55 -22.75 -12.69
N LYS A 28 31.44 -23.32 -11.87
CA LYS A 28 31.16 -23.66 -10.46
C LYS A 28 30.70 -22.46 -9.61
N PRO A 29 31.32 -21.27 -9.69
CA PRO A 29 30.89 -20.13 -8.89
C PRO A 29 29.45 -19.69 -9.21
N THR A 30 29.08 -19.69 -10.49
CA THR A 30 27.75 -19.28 -10.95
C THR A 30 26.67 -20.24 -10.45
N VAL A 31 26.89 -21.55 -10.56
CA VAL A 31 25.91 -22.56 -10.12
C VAL A 31 25.65 -22.48 -8.61
N ILE A 32 26.70 -22.26 -7.80
CA ILE A 32 26.55 -22.13 -6.34
C ILE A 32 25.65 -20.94 -5.99
N THR A 33 25.90 -19.76 -6.59
CA THR A 33 25.06 -18.58 -6.35
C THR A 33 23.62 -18.79 -6.80
N LEU A 34 23.40 -19.50 -7.91
CA LEU A 34 22.08 -19.73 -8.48
C LEU A 34 21.25 -20.74 -7.66
N VAL A 35 21.87 -21.83 -7.20
CA VAL A 35 21.20 -22.81 -6.33
C VAL A 35 20.84 -22.20 -4.97
N TYR A 36 21.75 -21.41 -4.38
CA TYR A 36 21.49 -20.74 -3.11
C TYR A 36 20.39 -19.67 -3.26
N GLY A 37 20.46 -18.86 -4.33
CA GLY A 37 19.44 -17.87 -4.66
C GLY A 37 18.07 -18.49 -4.94
N LEU A 38 18.01 -19.63 -5.64
CA LEU A 38 16.76 -20.32 -5.95
C LEU A 38 16.17 -21.01 -4.71
N GLY A 39 17.00 -21.64 -3.88
CA GLY A 39 16.56 -22.27 -2.63
C GLY A 39 15.98 -21.25 -1.64
N PHE A 40 16.69 -20.15 -1.42
CA PHE A 40 16.19 -19.06 -0.57
C PHE A 40 14.99 -18.34 -1.19
N GLY A 41 15.07 -18.04 -2.49
CA GLY A 41 14.01 -17.37 -3.24
C GLY A 41 12.69 -18.16 -3.23
N MET A 42 12.74 -19.49 -3.27
CA MET A 42 11.56 -20.34 -3.13
C MET A 42 10.84 -20.06 -1.80
N VAL A 43 11.55 -20.10 -0.68
CA VAL A 43 10.96 -19.82 0.66
C VAL A 43 10.38 -18.41 0.71
N MET A 44 11.13 -17.43 0.19
CA MET A 44 10.70 -16.03 0.16
C MET A 44 9.42 -15.85 -0.68
N VAL A 45 9.34 -16.43 -1.88
CA VAL A 45 8.18 -16.33 -2.77
C VAL A 45 6.95 -17.01 -2.17
N LEU A 46 7.10 -18.18 -1.54
CA LEU A 46 6.00 -18.85 -0.84
C LEU A 46 5.38 -17.98 0.25
N LEU A 47 6.15 -17.06 0.84
CA LEU A 47 5.68 -16.17 1.91
C LEU A 47 5.17 -14.84 1.35
N VAL A 48 5.86 -14.25 0.38
CA VAL A 48 5.55 -12.95 -0.22
C VAL A 48 4.32 -13.01 -1.12
N VAL A 49 4.16 -14.04 -1.94
CA VAL A 49 3.01 -14.15 -2.86
C VAL A 49 1.66 -14.17 -2.13
N PRO A 50 1.42 -15.03 -1.13
CA PRO A 50 0.14 -15.01 -0.41
C PRO A 50 -0.04 -13.72 0.38
N ALA A 51 1.03 -13.16 0.95
CA ALA A 51 0.96 -11.87 1.64
C ALA A 51 0.54 -10.74 0.69
N LEU A 52 1.10 -10.69 -0.52
CA LEU A 52 0.70 -9.71 -1.54
C LEU A 52 -0.74 -9.91 -2.00
N MET A 53 -1.19 -11.15 -2.21
CA MET A 53 -2.58 -11.41 -2.57
C MET A 53 -3.55 -10.98 -1.46
N ALA A 54 -3.21 -11.22 -0.19
CA ALA A 54 -3.99 -10.75 0.95
C ALA A 54 -4.06 -9.22 1.00
N MET A 55 -2.91 -8.53 0.88
CA MET A 55 -2.87 -7.07 0.81
C MET A 55 -3.70 -6.51 -0.35
N GLN A 56 -3.63 -7.13 -1.52
CA GLN A 56 -4.44 -6.73 -2.67
C GLN A 56 -5.94 -6.88 -2.39
N GLN A 57 -6.36 -7.95 -1.72
CA GLN A 57 -7.76 -8.15 -1.33
C GLN A 57 -8.23 -7.11 -0.32
N ASP A 58 -7.40 -6.77 0.67
CA ASP A 58 -7.73 -5.76 1.69
C ASP A 58 -7.89 -4.38 1.05
N VAL A 59 -6.95 -4.00 0.18
CA VAL A 59 -6.99 -2.74 -0.58
C VAL A 59 -8.22 -2.72 -1.49
N ALA A 60 -8.50 -3.81 -2.22
CA ALA A 60 -9.68 -3.89 -3.09
C ALA A 60 -10.99 -3.76 -2.30
N ARG A 61 -11.08 -4.32 -1.09
CA ARG A 61 -12.24 -4.16 -0.20
C ARG A 61 -12.41 -2.70 0.25
N GLN A 62 -11.33 -2.01 0.58
CA GLN A 62 -11.37 -0.59 0.95
C GLN A 62 -11.85 0.30 -0.21
N PHE A 63 -11.31 0.11 -1.42
CA PHE A 63 -11.79 0.81 -2.61
C PHE A 63 -13.25 0.45 -2.94
N ALA A 64 -13.64 -0.80 -2.76
CA ALA A 64 -15.02 -1.23 -2.92
C ALA A 64 -15.96 -0.57 -1.91
N ALA A 65 -15.56 -0.40 -0.65
CA ALA A 65 -16.35 0.32 0.35
C ALA A 65 -16.49 1.81 -0.02
N LEU A 66 -15.40 2.45 -0.47
CA LEU A 66 -15.41 3.85 -0.90
C LEU A 66 -16.37 4.09 -2.08
N ARG A 67 -16.31 3.25 -3.13
CA ARG A 67 -17.22 3.37 -4.30
C ARG A 67 -18.69 3.16 -3.91
N HIS A 68 -18.98 2.28 -2.95
CA HIS A 68 -20.35 2.06 -2.48
C HIS A 68 -20.82 3.27 -1.66
N GLY A 69 -19.99 3.82 -0.77
CA GLY A 69 -20.25 5.04 -0.01
C GLY A 69 -20.57 6.24 -0.90
N LEU A 70 -19.84 6.40 -2.01
CA LEU A 70 -20.09 7.46 -3.01
C LEU A 70 -21.38 7.25 -3.81
N ARG A 71 -21.87 6.01 -3.93
CA ARG A 71 -23.09 5.66 -4.67
C ARG A 71 -24.37 5.71 -3.83
N PHE A 72 -24.30 5.85 -2.50
CA PHE A 72 -25.50 5.94 -1.66
C PHE A 72 -26.37 7.15 -2.03
N ARG A 73 -27.69 6.92 -2.09
CA ARG A 73 -28.71 7.90 -2.51
C ARG A 73 -29.00 8.99 -1.46
N GLN A 74 -28.48 8.85 -0.24
CA GLN A 74 -28.58 9.89 0.78
C GLN A 74 -27.57 11.02 0.47
N ALA A 75 -28.09 12.11 -0.10
CA ALA A 75 -27.34 13.32 -0.44
C ALA A 75 -26.36 13.83 0.66
N PRO A 76 -26.70 13.84 1.97
CA PRO A 76 -25.75 14.31 2.98
C PRO A 76 -24.54 13.38 3.15
N VAL A 77 -24.72 12.05 3.06
CA VAL A 77 -23.63 11.07 3.21
C VAL A 77 -22.69 11.09 1.99
N ARG A 78 -23.22 11.34 0.79
CA ARG A 78 -22.37 11.48 -0.40
C ARG A 78 -21.55 12.77 -0.36
N LEU A 79 -22.18 13.89 0.03
CA LEU A 79 -21.51 15.20 0.13
C LEU A 79 -20.43 15.17 1.21
N ALA A 80 -20.71 14.51 2.34
CA ALA A 80 -19.72 14.19 3.37
C ALA A 80 -18.47 13.53 2.82
N LEU A 81 -18.67 12.41 2.15
CA LEU A 81 -17.59 11.51 1.78
C LEU A 81 -16.76 12.11 0.63
N THR A 82 -17.41 12.83 -0.29
CA THR A 82 -16.70 13.60 -1.33
C THR A 82 -15.90 14.77 -0.78
N LEU A 83 -16.43 15.54 0.19
CA LEU A 83 -15.69 16.63 0.83
C LEU A 83 -14.52 16.11 1.67
N ALA A 84 -14.70 15.03 2.41
CA ALA A 84 -13.62 14.41 3.19
C ALA A 84 -12.51 13.91 2.26
N VAL A 85 -12.85 13.14 1.23
CA VAL A 85 -11.86 12.63 0.26
C VAL A 85 -11.17 13.77 -0.47
N GLY A 86 -11.92 14.77 -0.94
CA GLY A 86 -11.36 15.94 -1.62
C GLY A 86 -10.44 16.77 -0.72
N GLY A 87 -10.84 16.99 0.53
CA GLY A 87 -10.03 17.70 1.52
C GLY A 87 -8.75 16.96 1.87
N ILE A 88 -8.81 15.65 2.10
CA ILE A 88 -7.63 14.81 2.37
C ILE A 88 -6.68 14.82 1.18
N LEU A 89 -7.19 14.68 -0.05
CA LEU A 89 -6.37 14.73 -1.26
C LEU A 89 -5.72 16.11 -1.45
N GLY A 90 -6.48 17.19 -1.24
CA GLY A 90 -5.93 18.55 -1.31
C GLY A 90 -4.84 18.76 -0.27
N TRP A 91 -5.06 18.33 0.97
CA TRP A 91 -4.07 18.39 2.05
C TRP A 91 -2.83 17.52 1.77
N PHE A 92 -3.02 16.33 1.21
CA PHE A 92 -1.92 15.46 0.76
C PHE A 92 -1.06 16.15 -0.30
N VAL A 93 -1.68 16.75 -1.32
CA VAL A 93 -0.96 17.47 -2.37
C VAL A 93 -0.18 18.65 -1.82
N VAL A 94 -0.74 19.39 -0.86
CA VAL A 94 -0.07 20.53 -0.22
C VAL A 94 1.11 20.06 0.65
N THR A 95 0.91 19.03 1.47
CA THR A 95 1.95 18.48 2.36
C THR A 95 3.09 17.81 1.58
N LEU A 96 2.77 16.99 0.58
CA LEU A 96 3.76 16.31 -0.24
C LEU A 96 4.43 17.27 -1.23
N GLY A 97 3.67 18.18 -1.86
CA GLY A 97 4.20 19.16 -2.80
C GLY A 97 5.19 20.13 -2.14
N ALA A 98 4.91 20.55 -0.91
CA ALA A 98 5.89 21.28 -0.11
C ALA A 98 7.13 20.42 0.16
N ALA A 99 6.97 19.22 0.70
CA ALA A 99 8.10 18.35 1.04
C ALA A 99 9.02 18.03 -0.15
N LEU A 100 8.47 17.84 -1.36
CA LEU A 100 9.23 17.54 -2.56
C LEU A 100 9.99 18.74 -3.13
N THR A 101 9.47 19.96 -2.98
CA THR A 101 10.08 21.17 -3.55
C THR A 101 11.06 21.84 -2.60
N THR A 102 10.76 21.88 -1.30
CA THR A 102 11.62 22.53 -0.30
C THR A 102 12.51 21.57 0.47
N GLY A 103 12.28 20.24 0.39
CA GLY A 103 13.01 19.26 1.20
C GLY A 103 12.71 19.35 2.71
N ALA A 104 11.75 20.20 3.10
CA ALA A 104 11.34 20.45 4.47
C ALA A 104 9.82 20.34 4.58
N ALA A 105 9.33 19.97 5.76
CA ALA A 105 7.91 20.00 6.05
C ALA A 105 7.35 21.43 5.91
N LEU A 106 6.03 21.58 5.77
CA LEU A 106 5.35 22.90 5.73
C LEU A 106 5.68 23.81 6.91
N VAL A 107 6.09 23.22 8.05
CA VAL A 107 6.49 23.93 9.27
C VAL A 107 7.99 24.30 9.26
N GLY A 108 8.69 24.12 8.14
CA GLY A 108 10.12 24.45 7.99
C GLY A 108 11.07 23.45 8.66
N ALA A 109 10.54 22.38 9.28
CA ALA A 109 11.35 21.35 9.89
C ALA A 109 11.93 20.41 8.81
N PRO A 110 13.26 20.21 8.76
CA PRO A 110 13.87 19.31 7.80
C PRO A 110 13.54 17.83 8.13
N GLY A 111 13.42 17.01 7.10
CA GLY A 111 13.20 15.58 7.22
C GLY A 111 11.74 15.12 7.04
N THR A 112 11.58 13.82 6.78
CA THR A 112 10.29 13.19 6.45
C THR A 112 9.37 13.00 7.66
N GLY A 113 9.93 12.86 8.87
CA GLY A 113 9.19 12.71 10.12
C GLY A 113 8.15 13.82 10.38
N PRO A 114 8.53 15.11 10.43
CA PRO A 114 7.59 16.20 10.66
C PRO A 114 6.57 16.36 9.52
N ALA A 115 6.93 16.04 8.28
CA ALA A 115 6.01 16.05 7.14
C ALA A 115 4.90 15.00 7.31
N LEU A 116 5.25 13.79 7.75
CA LEU A 116 4.28 12.72 8.05
C LEU A 116 3.36 13.11 9.21
N GLY A 117 3.89 13.71 10.27
CA GLY A 117 3.11 14.19 11.42
C GLY A 117 2.03 15.22 11.01
N LEU A 118 2.39 16.19 10.18
CA LEU A 118 1.45 17.20 9.66
C LEU A 118 0.40 16.60 8.72
N PHE A 119 0.80 15.63 7.91
CA PHE A 119 -0.13 14.93 7.03
C PHE A 119 -1.20 14.17 7.82
N ILE A 120 -0.80 13.41 8.85
CA ILE A 120 -1.70 12.66 9.72
C ILE A 120 -2.61 13.62 10.48
N ALA A 121 -2.04 14.66 11.12
CA ALA A 121 -2.80 15.62 11.91
C ALA A 121 -3.87 16.35 11.06
N GLY A 122 -3.51 16.83 9.87
CA GLY A 122 -4.47 17.52 9.00
C GLY A 122 -5.53 16.58 8.42
N SER A 123 -5.19 15.33 8.11
CA SER A 123 -6.16 14.33 7.63
C SER A 123 -7.21 14.00 8.70
N VAL A 124 -6.79 13.86 9.95
CA VAL A 124 -7.70 13.65 11.10
C VAL A 124 -8.59 14.87 11.31
N LEU A 125 -8.02 16.08 11.26
CA LEU A 125 -8.77 17.32 11.43
C LEU A 125 -9.84 17.52 10.35
N ILE A 126 -9.48 17.29 9.09
CA ILE A 126 -10.43 17.37 7.96
C ILE A 126 -11.55 16.34 8.12
N SER A 127 -11.22 15.12 8.54
CA SER A 127 -12.22 14.06 8.76
C SER A 127 -13.19 14.43 9.88
N LEU A 128 -12.70 14.97 11.00
CA LEU A 128 -13.51 15.42 12.13
C LEU A 128 -14.39 16.63 11.77
N LEU A 129 -13.86 17.61 11.04
CA LEU A 129 -14.62 18.79 10.60
C LEU A 129 -15.76 18.41 9.67
N VAL A 130 -15.48 17.56 8.68
CA VAL A 130 -16.51 17.09 7.76
C VAL A 130 -17.59 16.33 8.55
N PHE A 131 -17.21 15.41 9.43
CA PHE A 131 -18.16 14.67 10.28
C PHE A 131 -19.02 15.61 11.15
N ALA A 132 -18.42 16.60 11.81
CA ALA A 132 -19.11 17.56 12.66
C ALA A 132 -20.13 18.41 11.87
N VAL A 133 -19.74 18.93 10.70
CA VAL A 133 -20.63 19.74 9.84
C VAL A 133 -21.87 18.94 9.42
N LEU A 134 -21.71 17.66 9.14
CA LEU A 134 -22.81 16.79 8.73
C LEU A 134 -23.69 16.37 9.90
N ALA A 135 -23.09 16.04 11.04
CA ALA A 135 -23.83 15.70 12.25
C ALA A 135 -24.75 16.86 12.65
N ILE A 136 -24.22 18.10 12.63
CA ILE A 136 -24.98 19.32 12.91
C ILE A 136 -26.04 19.56 11.83
N GLY A 137 -25.72 19.35 10.55
CA GLY A 137 -26.66 19.48 9.44
C GLY A 137 -27.82 18.48 9.49
N GLN A 138 -27.58 17.25 9.98
CA GLN A 138 -28.61 16.23 10.16
C GLN A 138 -29.50 16.52 11.38
N MET A 139 -28.92 16.95 12.50
CA MET A 139 -29.68 17.36 13.69
C MET A 139 -30.63 18.54 13.38
N ARG A 140 -30.16 19.52 12.61
CA ARG A 140 -30.97 20.67 12.17
C ARG A 140 -32.14 20.27 11.26
N ARG A 141 -31.98 19.22 10.44
CA ARG A 141 -33.04 18.72 9.57
C ARG A 141 -34.08 17.88 10.32
N GLN A 142 -33.70 17.20 11.39
CA GLN A 142 -34.63 16.43 12.23
C GLN A 142 -35.49 17.33 13.12
N GLY A 143 -34.97 18.49 13.57
CA GLY A 143 -35.73 19.47 14.37
C GLY A 143 -36.76 20.30 13.58
N ALA A 144 -36.73 20.30 12.25
CA ALA A 144 -37.63 21.08 11.40
C ALA A 144 -38.86 20.28 10.88
N GLY A 145 -39.05 19.04 11.36
CA GLY A 145 -40.01 18.07 10.81
C GLY A 145 -41.15 17.64 11.73
N GLN A 146 -41.42 18.32 12.85
CA GLN A 146 -42.59 18.05 13.69
C GLN A 146 -43.57 19.22 13.61
N PRO A 147 -44.68 19.11 12.86
CA PRO A 147 -45.85 19.96 13.05
C PRO A 147 -46.60 19.58 14.33
#